data_AF-A0A9E5FAE9-F1
#
_entry.id   AF-A0A9E5FAE9-F1
#
_cell.length_a   1.000
_cell.length_b   1.000
_cell.length_c   1.000
_cell.angle_alpha   90.00
_cell.angle_beta   90.00
_cell.angle_gamma   90.00
#
_symmetry.space_group_name_H-M   'P 1'
#
loop_
_entity.id
_entity.type
_entity.pdbx_description
1 polymer ?
#
loop_
_entity_poly.entity_id
_entity_poly.type
_entity_poly.pdbx_seq_one_letter_code
_entity_poly.pdbx_strand_id
1 'polypeptide(L)' 'SGKKARITHAPGADVLPVFSPDGKQLLWTSNRDGRQPSQLWLADFMKPAQP' A
#
# COMPACT_ATOMS: atom_id res chain seq x y z
N SER A 1 -13.25 4.20 17.17
CA SER A 1 -12.29 4.11 16.04
C SER A 1 -12.22 2.66 15.57
N GLY A 2 -12.26 2.39 14.26
CA GLY A 2 -12.22 1.02 13.72
C GLY A 2 -10.89 0.29 13.97
N LYS A 3 -10.89 -1.03 13.73
CA LYS A 3 -9.69 -1.87 13.78
C LYS A 3 -8.69 -1.42 12.71
N LYS A 4 -7.41 -1.29 13.08
CA LYS A 4 -6.32 -1.00 12.14
C LYS A 4 -5.59 -2.30 11.77
N ALA A 5 -5.18 -2.42 10.51
CA ALA A 5 -4.37 -3.53 10.03
C ALA A 5 -3.21 -2.99 9.18
N ARG A 6 -2.02 -3.57 9.32
CA ARG A 6 -0.87 -3.29 8.45
C ARG A 6 -1.04 -4.05 7.14
N ILE A 7 -0.82 -3.38 6.01
CA ILE A 7 -1.05 -3.92 4.67
C ILE A 7 0.24 -4.09 3.85
N THR A 8 1.30 -3.35 4.19
CA THR A 8 2.62 -3.46 3.54
C THR A 8 3.72 -3.66 4.58
N HIS A 9 4.79 -4.38 4.20
CA HIS A 9 5.87 -4.79 5.12
C HIS A 9 7.27 -4.39 4.62
N ALA A 10 7.36 -3.67 3.51
CA ALA A 10 8.64 -3.28 2.95
C ALA A 10 9.34 -2.20 3.82
N PRO A 11 10.68 -2.15 3.81
CA PRO A 11 11.41 -1.07 4.46
C PRO A 11 11.17 0.26 3.74
N GLY A 12 11.32 1.37 4.46
CA GLY A 12 11.11 2.71 3.91
C GLY A 12 9.69 3.24 4.10
N ALA A 13 9.38 4.34 3.40
CA ALA A 13 8.11 5.04 3.53
C ALA A 13 7.15 4.62 2.42
N ASP A 14 5.92 4.30 2.81
CA ASP A 14 4.79 4.13 1.91
C ASP A 14 3.83 5.31 2.12
N VAL A 15 3.61 6.09 1.06
CA VAL A 15 2.86 7.36 1.15
C VAL A 15 1.88 7.53 -0.01
N LEU A 16 0.91 8.43 0.17
CA LEU A 16 -0.08 8.84 -0.83
C LEU A 16 -0.86 7.67 -1.47
N PRO A 17 -1.48 6.77 -0.67
CA PRO A 17 -2.22 5.64 -1.21
C PRO A 17 -3.52 6.06 -1.89
N VAL A 18 -3.87 5.37 -2.99
CA VAL A 18 -5.17 5.49 -3.68
C VAL A 18 -5.66 4.09 -4.07
N PHE A 19 -6.91 3.77 -3.74
CA PHE A 19 -7.55 2.54 -4.21
C PHE A 19 -8.07 2.70 -5.63
N SER A 20 -8.05 1.62 -6.41
CA SER A 20 -8.82 1.55 -7.66
C SER A 20 -10.33 1.74 -7.38
N PRO A 21 -11.13 2.21 -8.36
CA PRO A 21 -12.57 2.42 -8.17
C PRO A 21 -13.34 1.17 -7.72
N ASP A 22 -12.88 -0.02 -8.14
CA ASP A 22 -13.46 -1.31 -7.72
C ASP A 22 -12.87 -1.85 -6.40
N GLY A 23 -11.92 -1.13 -5.81
CA GLY A 23 -11.28 -1.47 -4.54
C GLY A 23 -10.37 -2.70 -4.59
N LYS A 24 -10.08 -3.25 -5.78
CA LYS A 24 -9.26 -4.46 -5.93
C LYS A 24 -7.77 -4.19 -6.00
N GLN A 25 -7.35 -2.95 -6.21
CA GLN A 25 -5.95 -2.58 -6.29
C GLN A 25 -5.65 -1.35 -5.45
N LEU A 26 -4.39 -1.28 -5.02
CA LEU A 26 -3.83 -0.14 -4.29
C LEU A 26 -2.62 0.39 -5.06
N LEU A 27 -2.64 1.68 -5.37
CA LEU A 27 -1.48 2.43 -5.87
C LEU A 27 -0.89 3.25 -4.71
N TRP A 28 0.43 3.29 -4.58
CA TRP A 28 1.10 4.13 -3.60
C TRP A 28 2.54 4.48 -4.01
N THR A 29 3.09 5.53 -3.40
CA THR A 29 4.46 6.00 -3.63
C THR A 29 5.40 5.43 -2.58
N SER A 30 6.55 4.90 -3.01
CA SER A 30 7.48 4.19 -2.11
C SER A 30 8.92 4.13 -2.61
N ASN A 31 9.87 4.07 -1.67
CA ASN A 31 11.30 3.84 -1.89
C ASN A 31 11.73 2.42 -1.48
N ARG A 32 10.80 1.46 -1.47
CA ARG A 32 11.01 0.09 -0.96
C ARG A 32 12.11 -0.72 -1.63
N ASP A 33 12.49 -0.36 -2.85
CA ASP A 33 13.57 -1.01 -3.60
C ASP A 33 14.94 -0.34 -3.37
N GLY A 34 15.00 0.60 -2.42
CA GLY A 34 16.20 1.37 -2.10
C GLY A 34 16.55 2.43 -3.16
N ARG A 35 15.72 2.60 -4.19
CA ARG A 35 15.95 3.59 -5.24
C ARG A 35 15.39 4.95 -4.83
N GLN A 36 16.02 6.00 -5.36
CA GLN A 36 15.58 7.37 -5.23
C GLN A 36 15.54 8.03 -6.62
N PRO A 37 14.54 8.89 -6.91
CA PRO A 37 13.41 9.26 -6.04
C PRO A 37 12.41 8.11 -5.87
N SER A 38 11.45 8.26 -4.94
CA SER A 38 10.37 7.28 -4.73
C SER A 38 9.62 6.98 -6.04
N GLN A 39 9.19 5.74 -6.20
CA GLN A 39 8.48 5.26 -7.39
C GLN A 39 7.03 4.94 -7.08
N LEU A 40 6.22 4.78 -8.13
CA LEU A 40 4.85 4.30 -8.04
C LEU A 40 4.82 2.77 -7.99
N TRP A 41 3.95 2.22 -7.15
CA TRP A 41 3.77 0.79 -6.99
C TRP A 41 2.29 0.44 -6.98
N LEU A 42 1.96 -0.63 -7.69
CA LEU A 42 0.61 -1.17 -7.80
C LEU A 42 0.62 -2.62 -7.31
N ALA A 43 -0.38 -2.99 -6.53
CA ALA A 43 -0.61 -4.36 -6.13
C ALA A 43 -2.11 -4.63 -5.96
N ASP A 44 -2.48 -5.90 -6.05
CA ASP A 44 -3.82 -6.34 -5.69
C ASP A 44 -4.04 -6.13 -4.19
N PHE A 45 -5.19 -5.55 -3.86
CA PHE A 45 -5.62 -5.31 -2.51
C PHE A 45 -6.58 -6.39 -2.06
N MET A 46 -6.09 -7.20 -1.13
CA MET A 46 -6.91 -8.18 -0.41
C MET A 46 -7.24 -7.60 0.96
N LYS A 47 -8.55 -7.40 1.22
CA LYS A 47 -9.00 -6.99 2.56
C LYS A 47 -8.51 -8.03 3.58
N PRO A 48 -7.80 -7.61 4.65
CA PRO A 48 -7.38 -8.52 5.70
C PRO A 48 -8.60 -9.22 6.29
N ALA A 49 -8.49 -10.52 6.55
CA ALA A 49 -9.52 -11.24 7.29
C ALA A 49 -9.78 -10.51 8.62
N GLN A 50 -11.05 -10.20 8.88
CA GLN A 50 -11.46 -9.70 10.18
C GLN A 50 -11.37 -10.88 11.16
N PRO A 51 -10.81 -10.70 12.37
CA PRO A 51 -10.77 -11.75 13.37
C PRO A 51 -12.19 -12.12 13.81
#